data_AF-A0A6B9YL74-F1
#
_entry.id   AF-A0A6B9YL74-F1
#
_cell.length_a   1.000
_cell.length_b   1.000
_cell.length_c   1.000
_cell.angle_alpha   90.00
_cell.angle_beta   90.00
_cell.angle_gamma   90.00
#
_symmetry.space_group_name_H-M   'P 1'
#
loop_
_entity.id
_entity.type
_entity.pdbx_description
1 polymer ?
#
loop_
_entity_poly.entity_id
_entity_poly.type
_entity_poly.pdbx_seq_one_letter_code
_entity_poly.pdbx_strand_id
1 'polypeptide(L)'
;MKNATAIRGIMAFVVMVITFVAVFLAIFVPLLLYAIHIAPHDGQGGMGGFFLGLPVASIAALISGPCSFVWMSKRKWLERQAG
;
A
#
# COMPACT_ATOMS: atom_id res chain seq x y z
N MET A 1 10.68 1.67 26.69
CA MET A 1 10.98 0.76 25.56
C MET A 1 9.75 0.09 24.92
N LYS A 2 8.74 -0.39 25.68
CA LYS A 2 7.53 -1.03 25.11
C LYS A 2 6.75 -0.11 24.15
N ASN A 3 6.58 1.17 24.50
CA ASN A 3 5.83 2.13 23.69
C ASN A 3 6.48 2.40 22.32
N ALA A 4 7.82 2.40 22.24
CA ALA A 4 8.54 2.62 20.99
C ALA A 4 8.31 1.48 19.98
N THR A 5 8.14 0.24 20.46
CA THR A 5 7.84 -0.92 19.60
C THR A 5 6.40 -0.85 19.08
N ALA A 6 5.45 -0.48 19.94
CA ALA A 6 4.06 -0.28 19.55
C ALA A 6 3.92 0.83 18.49
N ILE A 7 4.59 1.97 18.67
CA ILE A 7 4.57 3.08 17.70
C ILE A 7 5.15 2.65 16.35
N ARG A 8 6.26 1.92 16.33
CA ARG A 8 6.84 1.36 15.09
C ARG A 8 5.88 0.40 14.39
N GLY A 9 5.16 -0.42 15.16
CA GLY A 9 4.13 -1.32 14.63
C GLY A 9 2.98 -0.55 13.96
N ILE A 10 2.45 0.48 14.63
CA ILE A 10 1.39 1.34 14.09
C ILE A 10 1.88 2.04 12.80
N MET A 11 3.08 2.61 12.80
CA MET A 11 3.62 3.27 11.62
C MET A 11 3.83 2.28 10.46
N ALA A 12 4.33 1.07 10.72
CA ALA A 12 4.47 0.05 9.70
C ALA A 12 3.12 -0.37 9.10
N PHE A 13 2.08 -0.47 9.94
CA PHE A 13 0.71 -0.74 9.50
C PHE A 13 0.15 0.40 8.63
N VAL A 14 0.38 1.65 9.01
CA VAL A 14 -0.04 2.81 8.19
C VAL A 14 0.66 2.79 6.84
N VAL A 15 1.97 2.53 6.79
CA VAL A 15 2.71 2.41 5.52
C VAL A 15 2.17 1.26 4.67
N MET A 16 1.81 0.13 5.29
CA MET A 16 1.18 -1.00 4.60
C MET A 16 -0.13 -0.60 3.91
N VAL A 17 -1.03 0.09 4.63
CA VAL A 17 -2.31 0.56 4.08
C VAL A 17 -2.09 1.59 2.96
N ILE A 18 -1.16 2.54 3.16
CA ILE A 18 -0.82 3.54 2.12
C ILE A 18 -0.26 2.84 0.88
N THR A 19 0.63 1.86 1.06
CA THR A 19 1.19 1.08 -0.05
C THR A 19 0.10 0.35 -0.82
N PHE A 20 -0.83 -0.29 -0.11
CA PHE A 20 -1.97 -0.95 -0.72
C PHE A 20 -2.76 0.01 -1.61
N VAL A 21 -3.20 1.14 -1.05
CA VAL A 21 -4.02 2.13 -1.77
C VAL A 21 -3.25 2.70 -2.97
N ALA A 22 -1.99 3.06 -2.78
CA ALA A 22 -1.16 3.64 -3.85
C ALA A 22 -0.95 2.66 -5.01
N VAL A 23 -0.59 1.41 -4.73
CA VAL A 23 -0.37 0.39 -5.75
C VAL A 23 -1.68 -0.01 -6.42
N PHE A 24 -2.76 -0.14 -5.65
CA PHE A 24 -4.08 -0.45 -6.19
C PHE A 24 -4.53 0.63 -7.17
N LEU A 25 -4.47 1.91 -6.77
CA LEU A 25 -4.85 3.03 -7.63
C LEU A 25 -3.94 3.16 -8.86
N ALA A 26 -2.64 2.91 -8.72
CA ALA A 26 -1.70 2.96 -9.83
C ALA A 26 -2.00 1.92 -10.93
N ILE A 27 -2.67 0.82 -10.60
CA ILE A 27 -3.08 -0.21 -11.56
C ILE A 27 -4.53 -0.01 -12.00
N PHE A 28 -5.43 0.19 -11.03
CA PHE A 28 -6.86 0.27 -11.24
C PHE A 28 -7.24 1.48 -12.08
N VAL A 29 -6.72 2.67 -11.77
CA VAL A 29 -7.13 3.91 -12.45
C VAL A 29 -6.76 3.91 -13.93
N PRO A 30 -5.52 3.59 -14.35
CA PRO A 30 -5.19 3.55 -15.78
C PRO A 30 -6.04 2.54 -16.55
N LEU A 31 -6.25 1.34 -15.99
CA LEU A 31 -7.06 0.30 -16.63
C LEU A 31 -8.54 0.67 -16.67
N LEU A 32 -9.05 1.37 -15.66
CA LEU A 32 -10.41 1.91 -15.65
C LEU A 32 -10.59 2.97 -16.74
N LEU A 33 -9.66 3.93 -16.84
CA LEU A 33 -9.72 4.98 -17.86
C LEU A 33 -9.64 4.39 -19.27
N TYR A 34 -8.77 3.40 -19.48
CA TYR A 34 -8.67 2.66 -20.75
C TYR A 34 -9.98 1.93 -21.09
N ALA A 35 -10.57 1.23 -20.12
CA ALA A 35 -11.82 0.49 -20.32
C ALA A 35 -13.00 1.42 -20.65
N ILE A 36 -13.14 2.54 -19.92
CA ILE A 36 -14.17 3.54 -20.18
C ILE A 36 -14.01 4.15 -21.59
N HIS A 37 -12.77 4.35 -22.03
CA HIS A 37 -12.49 4.93 -23.34
C HIS A 37 -12.85 3.99 -24.49
N ILE A 38 -12.63 2.68 -24.34
CA ILE A 38 -12.70 1.71 -25.45
C ILE A 38 -14.02 0.95 -25.49
N ALA A 39 -14.62 0.66 -24.33
CA ALA A 39 -15.85 -0.11 -24.22
C ALA A 39 -16.79 0.48 -23.14
N PRO A 40 -17.30 1.72 -23.35
CA PRO A 40 -18.09 2.44 -22.35
C PRO A 40 -19.43 1.76 -21.97
N HIS A 41 -19.87 0.75 -22.73
CA HIS A 41 -21.20 0.16 -22.60
C HIS A 41 -21.22 -1.28 -22.04
N ASP A 42 -20.05 -1.90 -21.83
CA ASP A 42 -19.97 -3.34 -21.54
C ASP A 42 -20.27 -3.71 -20.08
N GLY A 43 -20.56 -2.75 -19.21
CA GLY A 43 -20.85 -2.99 -17.78
C GLY A 43 -19.68 -3.58 -16.96
N GLN A 44 -18.60 -3.99 -17.62
CA GLN A 44 -17.37 -4.54 -17.04
C GLN A 44 -16.29 -3.48 -16.79
N GLY A 45 -16.61 -2.19 -16.99
CA GLY A 45 -15.67 -1.08 -16.81
C GLY A 45 -15.03 -1.09 -15.43
N GLY A 46 -13.77 -1.54 -15.36
CA GLY A 46 -12.99 -1.62 -14.12
C GLY A 46 -12.77 -3.02 -13.56
N MET A 47 -13.45 -4.08 -14.05
CA MET A 47 -13.22 -5.44 -13.55
C MET A 47 -11.78 -5.89 -13.77
N GLY A 48 -11.21 -5.68 -14.96
CA GLY A 48 -9.82 -6.05 -15.24
C GLY A 48 -8.81 -5.36 -14.34
N GLY A 49 -8.99 -4.06 -14.10
CA GLY A 49 -8.17 -3.29 -13.17
C GLY A 49 -8.32 -3.74 -11.72
N PHE A 50 -9.53 -4.15 -11.32
CA PHE A 50 -9.81 -4.63 -9.97
C PHE A 50 -9.18 -6.01 -9.72
N PHE A 51 -9.40 -6.97 -10.64
CA PHE A 51 -8.85 -8.33 -10.54
C PHE A 51 -7.33 -8.36 -10.54
N LEU A 52 -6.68 -7.44 -11.25
CA LEU A 52 -5.22 -7.36 -11.27
C LEU A 52 -4.67 -6.47 -10.14
N GLY A 53 -5.31 -5.35 -9.86
CA GLY A 53 -4.88 -4.39 -8.85
C GLY A 53 -4.93 -4.96 -7.43
N LEU A 54 -5.97 -5.72 -7.09
CA LEU A 54 -6.18 -6.24 -5.73
C LEU A 54 -5.08 -7.22 -5.27
N PRO A 55 -4.71 -8.27 -6.03
CA PRO A 55 -3.61 -9.16 -5.64
C PRO A 55 -2.26 -8.43 -5.62
N VAL A 56 -1.97 -7.59 -6.62
CA VAL A 56 -0.69 -6.87 -6.70
C VAL A 56 -0.52 -5.89 -5.54
N ALA A 57 -1.56 -5.12 -5.23
CA ALA A 57 -1.57 -4.21 -4.08
C ALA A 57 -1.44 -4.96 -2.75
N SER A 58 -2.11 -6.11 -2.61
CA SER A 58 -2.02 -6.95 -1.41
C SER A 58 -0.61 -7.47 -1.18
N ILE A 59 0.05 -7.99 -2.23
CA ILE A 59 1.43 -8.48 -2.15
C ILE A 59 2.38 -7.33 -1.79
N ALA A 60 2.25 -6.19 -2.47
CA ALA A 60 3.09 -5.03 -2.19
C ALA A 60 2.95 -4.52 -0.74
N ALA A 61 1.72 -4.49 -0.23
CA ALA A 61 1.42 -4.11 1.16
C ALA A 61 2.02 -5.11 2.17
N LEU A 62 1.84 -6.41 1.94
CA LEU A 62 2.39 -7.46 2.80
C LEU A 62 3.91 -7.41 2.89
N ILE A 63 4.59 -6.99 1.83
CA ILE A 63 6.04 -6.80 1.82
C ILE A 63 6.44 -5.49 2.51
N SER A 64 5.70 -4.40 2.26
CA SER A 64 6.07 -3.09 2.76
C SER A 64 5.98 -2.98 4.28
N GLY A 65 4.99 -3.59 4.93
CA GLY A 65 4.85 -3.58 6.39
C GLY A 65 6.11 -4.07 7.14
N PRO A 66 6.56 -5.32 6.93
CA PRO A 66 7.78 -5.84 7.54
C PRO A 66 9.04 -5.05 7.16
N CYS A 67 9.18 -4.65 5.88
CA CYS A 67 10.32 -3.84 5.43
C CYS A 67 10.40 -2.50 6.17
N SER A 68 9.27 -1.80 6.30
CA SER A 68 9.19 -0.53 7.02
C SER A 68 9.48 -0.70 8.51
N PHE A 69 8.97 -1.77 9.14
CA PHE A 69 9.25 -2.06 10.55
C PHE A 69 10.75 -2.32 10.81
N VAL A 70 11.40 -3.12 9.96
CA VAL A 70 12.84 -3.40 10.05
C VAL A 70 13.65 -2.12 9.81
N TRP A 71 13.27 -1.32 8.81
CA TRP A 71 13.94 -0.06 8.49
C TRP A 71 13.87 0.94 9.65
N MET A 72 12.68 1.13 10.24
CA MET A 72 12.48 2.01 11.40
C MET A 72 13.27 1.53 12.62
N SER A 73 13.38 0.21 12.81
CA SER A 73 14.15 -0.38 13.91
C SER A 73 15.66 -0.20 13.73
N LYS A 74 16.18 -0.35 12.50
CA LYS A 74 17.61 -0.17 12.20
C LYS A 74 18.07 1.29 12.28
N ARG A 75 17.21 2.26 11.93
CA ARG A 75 17.59 3.68 11.89
C ARG A 75 17.52 4.40 13.25
N LYS A 76 17.12 3.73 14.34
CA LYS A 76 16.92 4.36 15.66
C LYS A 76 16.07 5.64 15.59
N TRP A 77 15.12 5.68 14.66
CA TRP A 77 14.43 6.92 14.26
C TRP A 77 13.72 7.61 15.44
N LEU A 78 13.11 6.80 16.32
CA LEU A 78 12.45 7.27 17.54
C LEU A 78 13.42 7.62 18.68
N GLU A 79 14.65 7.09 18.69
CA GLU A 79 15.65 7.43 19.71
C GLU A 79 16.29 8.79 19.43
N ARG A 80 16.32 9.24 18.17
CA ARG A 80 16.84 10.56 17.78
C ARG A 80 15.89 11.73 18.06
N GLN A 81 14.60 11.47 18.34
CA GLN A 81 13.62 12.52 18.63
C GLN A 81 13.32 12.70 20.13
N ALA A 82 13.91 11.85 20.99
CA ALA A 82 13.69 11.86 22.44
C ALA A 82 14.86 12.43 23.24
N GLY A 83 15.88 12.99 22.58
CA GLY A 83 16.99 13.74 23.18
C GLY A 83 17.10 15.09 22.51
#